data_AF-A0A6P2CRH4-F1
#
_entry.id   AF-A0A6P2CRH4-F1
#
_cell.length_a   1.000
_cell.length_b   1.000
_cell.length_c   1.000
_cell.angle_alpha   90.00
_cell.angle_beta   90.00
_cell.angle_gamma   90.00
#
_symmetry.space_group_name_H-M   'P 1'
#
loop_
_entity.id
_entity.type
_entity.pdbx_description
1 polymer ?
#
loop_
_entity_poly.entity_id
_entity_poly.type
_entity_poly.pdbx_seq_one_letter_code
_entity_poly.pdbx_strand_id
1 'polypeptide(L)'
;MNDVVNIFLCKDKMDVIASMTNYADNQKRFGENVKAIRSRATVVVNGSWVTKFVSSPKALDGMHVREITVSTRMSTAGELSKLKDMLNMARQGRIAMKNAQM
;
A
#
# COMPACT_ATOMS: atom_id res chain seq x y z
N MET A 1 2.79 2.69 20.11
CA MET A 1 2.11 3.80 19.41
C MET A 1 1.87 3.30 18.01
N ASN A 2 0.62 2.98 17.68
CA ASN A 2 0.27 2.16 16.52
C ASN A 2 0.63 2.91 15.23
N ASP A 3 1.71 2.48 14.57
CA ASP A 3 2.17 3.00 13.28
C ASP A 3 1.07 2.80 12.26
N VAL A 4 0.27 3.84 12.16
CA VAL A 4 -0.76 3.99 11.18
C VAL A 4 -0.08 4.10 9.82
N VAL A 5 -0.38 3.14 8.94
CA VAL A 5 0.19 3.08 7.60
C VAL A 5 -0.83 3.40 6.53
N ASN A 6 -0.35 4.00 5.44
CA ASN A 6 -1.07 4.06 4.18
C ASN A 6 -0.69 2.85 3.33
N ILE A 7 -1.65 2.21 2.69
CA ILE A 7 -1.39 1.01 1.89
C ILE A 7 -1.78 1.24 0.44
N PHE A 8 -0.85 0.90 -0.45
CA PHE A 8 -1.08 0.76 -1.88
C PHE A 8 -1.24 -0.72 -2.21
N LEU A 9 -2.41 -1.06 -2.77
CA LEU A 9 -2.65 -2.39 -3.31
C LEU A 9 -2.05 -2.46 -4.71
N CYS A 10 -1.26 -3.51 -4.94
CA CYS A 10 -0.58 -3.81 -6.20
C CYS A 10 -1.07 -5.13 -6.74
N LYS A 11 -0.97 -5.31 -8.06
CA LYS A 11 -1.36 -6.52 -8.79
C LYS A 11 -0.58 -7.75 -8.35
N ASP A 12 0.74 -7.60 -8.31
CA ASP A 12 1.71 -8.66 -8.12
C ASP A 12 3.02 -8.06 -7.60
N LYS A 13 4.04 -8.91 -7.41
CA LYS A 13 5.34 -8.49 -6.89
C LYS A 13 6.09 -7.52 -7.82
N MET A 14 5.89 -7.60 -9.13
CA MET A 14 6.52 -6.68 -10.08
C MET A 14 5.88 -5.29 -9.96
N ASP A 15 4.55 -5.26 -9.86
CA ASP A 15 3.80 -4.03 -9.65
C ASP A 15 4.12 -3.38 -8.30
N VAL A 16 4.41 -4.16 -7.25
CA VAL A 16 4.91 -3.63 -5.96
C VAL A 16 6.16 -2.79 -6.16
N ILE A 17 7.16 -3.30 -6.88
CA ILE A 17 8.44 -2.60 -7.08
C ILE A 17 8.25 -1.35 -7.93
N ALA A 18 7.49 -1.46 -9.02
CA ALA A 18 7.20 -0.34 -9.91
C ALA A 18 6.42 0.77 -9.20
N SER A 19 5.32 0.41 -8.51
CA SER A 19 4.49 1.33 -7.75
C SER A 19 5.27 2.03 -6.62
N MET A 20 6.08 1.27 -5.88
CA MET A 20 6.92 1.81 -4.81
C MET A 20 7.95 2.81 -5.33
N THR A 21 8.59 2.50 -6.46
CA THR A 21 9.59 3.39 -7.08
C THR A 21 8.92 4.66 -7.59
N ASN A 22 7.81 4.52 -8.33
CA ASN A 22 7.04 5.65 -8.85
C ASN A 22 6.56 6.58 -7.73
N TYR A 23 6.03 6.02 -6.63
CA TYR A 23 5.60 6.81 -5.49
C TYR A 23 6.78 7.54 -4.84
N ALA A 24 7.89 6.83 -4.57
CA ALA A 24 9.07 7.44 -3.95
C ALA A 24 9.62 8.59 -4.79
N ASP A 25 9.69 8.42 -6.11
CA ASP A 25 10.20 9.45 -7.02
C ASP A 25 9.24 10.63 -7.14
N ASN A 26 7.92 10.40 -7.11
CA ASN A 26 6.94 11.48 -7.04
C ASN A 26 7.07 12.29 -5.75
N GLN A 27 7.25 11.64 -4.60
CA GLN A 27 7.44 12.34 -3.32
C GLN A 27 8.73 13.17 -3.28
N LYS A 28 9.82 12.65 -3.84
CA LYS A 28 11.06 13.44 -4.00
C LYS A 28 10.87 14.68 -4.87
N ARG A 29 10.01 14.62 -5.90
CA ARG A 29 9.70 15.79 -6.76
C ARG A 29 8.97 16.89 -6.01
N PHE A 30 8.24 16.56 -4.94
CA PHE A 30 7.65 17.53 -4.03
C PHE A 30 8.65 18.09 -2.99
N GLY A 31 9.92 17.69 -3.06
CA GLY A 31 10.96 18.14 -2.13
C GLY A 31 10.97 17.41 -0.78
N GLU A 32 10.27 16.28 -0.67
CA GLU A 32 10.20 15.53 0.58
C GLU A 32 11.45 14.68 0.83
N ASN A 33 11.75 14.41 2.10
CA ASN A 33 12.79 13.46 2.48
C ASN A 33 12.26 12.04 2.41
N VAL A 34 12.66 11.29 1.38
CA VAL A 34 12.09 9.97 1.05
C VAL A 34 13.10 8.86 1.27
N LYS A 35 12.71 7.84 2.05
CA LYS A 35 13.46 6.60 2.25
C LYS A 35 12.65 5.39 1.75
N ALA A 36 13.08 4.81 0.63
CA ALA A 36 12.50 3.57 0.11
C ALA A 36 13.21 2.33 0.68
N ILE A 37 12.48 1.46 1.36
CA ILE A 37 12.97 0.23 1.97
C ILE A 37 12.45 -0.97 1.17
N ARG A 38 13.22 -1.38 0.15
CA ARG A 38 12.82 -2.41 -0.82
C ARG A 38 12.47 -3.75 -0.19
N SER A 39 13.25 -4.19 0.81
CA SER A 39 13.04 -5.47 1.51
C SER A 39 11.70 -5.56 2.24
N ARG A 40 11.08 -4.41 2.53
CA ARG A 40 9.78 -4.32 3.22
C ARG A 40 8.68 -3.75 2.32
N ALA A 41 8.96 -3.51 1.04
CA ALA A 41 8.04 -2.84 0.12
C ALA A 41 7.41 -1.58 0.74
N THR A 42 8.24 -0.74 1.35
CA THR A 42 7.79 0.41 2.17
C THR A 42 8.52 1.68 1.74
N VAL A 43 7.79 2.79 1.71
CA VAL A 43 8.34 4.14 1.56
C VAL A 43 8.05 4.92 2.82
N VAL A 44 9.08 5.53 3.39
CA VAL A 44 8.97 6.46 4.52
C VAL A 44 9.22 7.87 4.01
N VAL A 45 8.29 8.77 4.29
CA VAL A 45 8.33 10.18 3.91
C VAL A 45 8.48 11.02 5.17
N ASN A 46 9.43 11.95 5.16
CA ASN A 46 9.73 12.88 6.25
C ASN A 46 9.86 12.20 7.63
N GLY A 47 10.37 10.95 7.63
CA GLY A 47 10.65 10.16 8.83
C GLY A 47 9.41 9.65 9.60
N SER A 48 8.19 9.98 9.18
CA SER A 48 6.97 9.68 9.94
C SER A 48 5.85 9.06 9.09
N TRP A 49 5.68 9.47 7.84
CA TRP A 49 4.63 8.93 6.99
C TRP A 49 5.09 7.64 6.32
N VAL A 50 4.45 6.52 6.68
CA VAL A 50 4.81 5.19 6.19
C VAL A 50 3.76 4.70 5.19
N THR A 51 4.21 4.46 3.96
CA THR A 51 3.41 3.92 2.88
C THR A 51 3.91 2.52 2.51
N LYS A 52 3.04 1.50 2.58
CA LYS A 52 3.37 0.11 2.28
C LYS A 52 2.70 -0.35 0.98
N PHE A 53 3.41 -1.17 0.21
CA PHE A 53 2.95 -1.71 -1.06
C PHE A 53 2.74 -3.21 -0.91
N VAL A 54 1.54 -3.70 -1.19
CA VAL A 54 1.17 -5.10 -0.97
C VAL A 54 0.39 -5.67 -2.15
N SER A 55 0.58 -6.95 -2.44
CA SER A 55 -0.15 -7.65 -3.52
C SER A 55 -0.89 -8.89 -3.04
N SER A 56 -0.97 -9.12 -1.73
CA SER A 56 -1.68 -10.27 -1.17
C SER A 56 -2.40 -9.91 0.13
N PRO A 57 -3.56 -10.52 0.42
CA PRO A 57 -4.32 -10.20 1.61
C PRO A 57 -3.61 -10.58 2.91
N LYS A 58 -2.83 -11.67 2.89
CA LYS A 58 -1.98 -12.07 4.03
C LYS A 58 -1.02 -10.98 4.49
N ALA A 59 -0.66 -10.04 3.62
CA ALA A 59 0.21 -8.93 3.98
C ALA A 59 -0.52 -7.82 4.76
N LEU A 60 -1.85 -7.87 4.86
CA LEU A 60 -2.71 -6.96 5.62
C LEU A 60 -3.07 -7.48 7.02
N ASP A 61 -2.87 -8.78 7.27
CA ASP A 61 -3.20 -9.40 8.56
C ASP A 61 -2.44 -8.71 9.70
N GLY A 62 -3.18 -8.31 10.74
CA GLY A 62 -2.62 -7.64 11.92
C GLY A 62 -2.11 -6.21 11.68
N MET A 63 -2.30 -5.63 10.49
CA MET A 63 -1.90 -4.24 10.21
C MET A 63 -2.99 -3.24 10.61
N HIS A 64 -2.60 -2.19 11.34
CA HIS A 64 -3.47 -1.04 11.64
C HIS A 64 -3.41 -0.02 10.50
N VAL A 65 -4.33 -0.16 9.54
CA VAL A 65 -4.36 0.62 8.29
C VAL A 65 -5.28 1.83 8.43
N ARG A 66 -4.78 3.06 8.27
CA ARG A 66 -5.65 4.28 8.28
C ARG A 66 -6.21 4.61 6.92
N GLU A 67 -5.43 4.39 5.87
CA GLU A 67 -5.82 4.74 4.51
C GLU A 67 -5.42 3.63 3.55
N ILE A 68 -6.35 3.28 2.65
CA ILE A 68 -6.13 2.31 1.58
C ILE A 68 -6.31 3.04 0.26
N THR A 69 -5.23 3.12 -0.51
CA THR A 69 -5.23 3.70 -1.84
C THR A 69 -5.16 2.57 -2.88
N VAL A 70 -6.09 2.58 -3.83
CA VAL A 70 -6.14 1.61 -4.92
C VAL A 70 -5.81 2.32 -6.23
N SER A 71 -4.63 2.03 -6.81
CA SER A 71 -4.25 2.54 -8.12
C SER A 71 -4.70 1.59 -9.22
N THR A 72 -5.93 1.76 -9.71
CA THR A 72 -6.52 0.85 -10.71
C THR A 72 -5.88 0.94 -12.10
N ARG A 73 -5.23 2.07 -12.43
CA ARG A 73 -4.57 2.34 -13.72
C ARG A 73 -3.33 1.47 -13.97
N MET A 74 -2.59 1.08 -12.93
CA MET A 74 -1.40 0.23 -13.06
C MET A 74 -1.69 -1.24 -12.78
N SER A 75 -2.60 -1.54 -11.86
CA SER A 75 -2.68 -2.88 -11.27
C SER A 75 -3.64 -3.86 -11.93
N THR A 76 -4.53 -3.41 -12.81
CA THR A 76 -5.53 -4.32 -13.40
C THR A 76 -5.20 -4.75 -14.83
N ALA A 77 -4.46 -3.95 -15.59
CA ALA A 77 -4.29 -4.12 -17.04
C ALA A 77 -5.64 -4.34 -17.79
N GLY A 78 -6.75 -3.82 -17.23
CA GLY A 78 -8.10 -4.03 -17.75
C GLY A 78 -8.80 -5.31 -17.28
N GLU A 79 -8.17 -6.16 -16.46
CA GLU A 79 -8.76 -7.39 -15.97
C GLU A 79 -9.70 -7.18 -14.78
N LEU A 80 -10.97 -7.52 -14.94
CA LEU A 80 -12.01 -7.38 -13.93
C LEU A 80 -11.78 -8.28 -12.69
N SER A 81 -11.24 -9.49 -12.88
CA SER A 81 -10.93 -10.41 -11.78
C SER A 81 -9.92 -9.80 -10.81
N LYS A 82 -8.84 -9.22 -11.33
CA LYS A 82 -7.81 -8.54 -10.54
C LYS A 82 -8.37 -7.35 -9.77
N LEU A 83 -9.26 -6.57 -10.38
CA LEU A 83 -9.95 -5.48 -9.69
C LEU A 83 -10.78 -6.00 -8.50
N LYS A 84 -11.54 -7.08 -8.70
CA LYS A 84 -12.33 -7.71 -7.62
C LYS A 84 -11.43 -8.18 -6.48
N ASP A 85 -10.29 -8.81 -6.78
CA ASP A 85 -9.33 -9.25 -5.77
C ASP A 85 -8.75 -8.07 -4.97
N MET A 86 -8.39 -6.97 -5.64
CA MET A 86 -7.92 -5.75 -4.96
C MET A 86 -8.98 -5.14 -4.05
N LEU A 87 -10.24 -5.09 -4.50
CA LEU A 87 -11.34 -4.59 -3.67
C LEU A 87 -11.60 -5.49 -2.45
N ASN A 88 -11.49 -6.81 -2.62
CA ASN A 88 -11.58 -7.76 -1.51
C ASN A 88 -10.45 -7.56 -0.50
N MET A 89 -9.21 -7.35 -0.96
CA MET A 89 -8.07 -7.01 -0.09
C MET A 89 -8.31 -5.70 0.67
N ALA A 90 -8.77 -4.65 -0.03
CA ALA A 90 -9.10 -3.37 0.60
C ALA A 90 -10.16 -3.54 1.71
N ARG A 91 -11.20 -4.32 1.43
CA ARG A 91 -12.25 -4.64 2.40
C ARG A 91 -11.70 -5.36 3.63
N GLN A 92 -10.82 -6.34 3.45
CA GLN A 92 -10.19 -7.07 4.56
C GLN A 92 -9.34 -6.16 5.44
N GLY A 93 -8.49 -5.31 4.84
CA GLY A 93 -7.69 -4.34 5.60
C GLY A 93 -8.54 -3.39 6.45
N ARG A 94 -9.69 -2.94 5.92
CA ARG A 94 -10.63 -2.09 6.65
C ARG A 94 -11.32 -2.82 7.82
N ILE A 95 -11.69 -4.09 7.63
CA ILE A 95 -12.30 -4.91 8.70
C ILE A 95 -11.30 -5.12 9.84
N ALA A 96 -10.04 -5.42 9.54
CA ALA A 96 -9.00 -5.60 10.55
C ALA A 96 -8.80 -4.35 11.41
N MET A 97 -8.78 -3.15 10.80
CA MET A 97 -8.72 -1.88 11.55
C MET A 97 -9.91 -1.71 12.49
N LYS A 98 -11.13 -1.96 11.99
CA LYS A 98 -12.35 -1.83 12.80
C LYS A 98 -12.33 -2.77 14.00
N ASN A 99 -11.87 -4.01 13.81
CA ASN A 99 -11.79 -4.99 14.89
C ASN A 99 -10.76 -4.64 15.96
N ALA A 100 -9.68 -3.96 15.61
CA ALA A 100 -8.66 -3.50 16.56
C ALA A 100 -9.07 -2.24 17.36
N GLN A 101 -10.14 -1.56 16.93
CA GLN A 101 -10.69 -0.38 17.61
C GLN A 101 -11.86 -0.71 18.54
N MET A 102 -12.36 -1.96 18.52
CA MET A 102 -13.35 -2.50 19.45
C MET A 102 -12.66 -3.07 20.68
#